data_AF-A0A5K7X7P8-F1
#
_entry.id   AF-A0A5K7X7P8-F1
#
_cell.length_a   1.000
_cell.length_b   1.000
_cell.length_c   1.000
_cell.angle_alpha   90.00
_cell.angle_beta   90.00
_cell.angle_gamma   90.00
#
_symmetry.space_group_name_H-M   'P 1'
#
loop_
_entity.id
_entity.type
_entity.pdbx_description
1 polymer ?
#
loop_
_entity_poly.entity_id
_entity_poly.type
_entity_poly.pdbx_seq_one_letter_code
_entity_poly.pdbx_strand_id
1 'polypeptide(L)' 'MAIGRKKYLFLGSDNGGKSAAILCSIMTSAKANQIEPFVYVRDLLVQLSSCLLPAIAALLPDSWLVAHPASLRCWSR' A
#
# COMPACT_ATOMS: atom_id res chain seq x y z
N MET A 1 -8.86 18.41 21.34
CA MET A 1 -9.20 18.05 19.95
C MET A 1 -8.29 18.84 19.01
N ALA A 2 -7.06 18.37 18.79
CA ALA A 2 -6.13 18.90 17.79
C ALA A 2 -4.89 17.99 17.78
N ILE A 3 -4.89 16.96 16.94
CA ILE A 3 -3.65 16.26 16.53
C ILE A 3 -3.36 16.66 15.09
N GLY A 4 -3.07 17.94 14.96
CA GLY A 4 -2.52 18.51 13.75
C GLY A 4 -1.03 18.28 13.73
N ARG A 5 -0.57 17.37 12.87
CA ARG A 5 0.82 17.41 12.40
C ARG A 5 1.16 16.69 11.11
N LYS A 6 0.24 15.97 10.45
CA LYS A 6 0.55 15.40 9.12
C LYS A 6 -0.63 14.93 8.26
N LYS A 7 -1.86 15.39 8.51
CA LYS A 7 -3.06 14.96 7.75
C LYS A 7 -3.56 16.03 6.76
N TYR A 8 -2.74 17.03 6.45
CA TYR A 8 -3.12 18.22 5.66
C TYR A 8 -2.65 18.19 4.20
N LEU A 9 -1.92 17.16 3.76
CA LEU A 9 -1.32 17.10 2.41
C LEU A 9 -2.33 17.00 1.25
N PHE A 10 -3.63 16.92 1.55
CA PHE A 10 -4.68 16.74 0.54
C PHE A 10 -5.82 17.75 0.66
N LEU A 11 -5.68 18.76 1.53
CA LEU A 11 -6.68 19.78 1.80
C LEU A 11 -6.67 20.86 0.70
N GLY A 12 -7.01 20.45 -0.53
CA GLY A 12 -7.04 21.34 -1.69
C GLY A 12 -7.41 20.64 -3.00
N SER A 13 -7.38 19.31 -3.06
CA SER A 13 -7.81 18.55 -4.23
C SER A 13 -8.53 17.28 -3.78
N ASP A 14 -9.80 17.16 -4.12
CA ASP A 14 -10.64 15.96 -3.88
C ASP A 14 -9.97 14.69 -4.44
N ASN A 15 -9.27 14.83 -5.57
CA ASN A 15 -8.48 13.76 -6.18
C ASN A 15 -7.25 13.37 -5.34
N GLY A 16 -6.58 14.34 -4.71
CA GLY A 16 -5.45 14.07 -3.83
C GLY A 16 -5.86 13.29 -2.58
N GLY A 17 -7.00 13.66 -1.97
CA GLY A 17 -7.52 12.98 -0.78
C GLY A 17 -7.93 11.54 -1.06
N LYS A 18 -8.57 11.30 -2.20
CA LYS A 18 -8.98 9.96 -2.66
C LYS A 18 -7.77 9.06 -2.90
N SER A 19 -6.77 9.53 -3.65
CA SER A 19 -5.55 8.76 -3.91
C SER A 19 -4.79 8.42 -2.62
N ALA A 20 -4.75 9.35 -1.66
CA ALA A 20 -4.16 9.10 -0.36
C ALA A 20 -4.93 8.06 0.47
N ALA A 21 -6.26 8.13 0.46
CA ALA A 21 -7.11 7.18 1.15
C ALA A 21 -6.95 5.77 0.59
N ILE A 22 -6.87 5.64 -0.73
CA ILE A 22 -6.61 4.37 -1.42
C ILE A 22 -5.25 3.81 -1.00
N LEU A 23 -4.19 4.63 -1.04
CA LEU A 23 -2.85 4.20 -0.64
C LEU A 23 -2.79 3.79 0.83
N CYS A 24 -3.42 4.54 1.72
CA CYS A 24 -3.52 4.19 3.14
C CYS A 24 -4.30 2.88 3.37
N SER A 25 -5.34 2.61 2.57
CA SER A 25 -6.08 1.35 2.62
C SER A 25 -5.19 0.17 2.22
N ILE A 26 -4.47 0.28 1.11
CA ILE A 26 -3.50 -0.73 0.63
C ILE A 26 -2.41 -0.97 1.69
N MET A 27 -1.85 0.09 2.26
CA MET A 27 -0.84 0.01 3.32
C MET A 27 -1.38 -0.70 4.58
N THR A 28 -2.64 -0.43 4.94
CA THR A 28 -3.32 -1.08 6.07
C THR A 28 -3.54 -2.57 5.80
N SER A 29 -3.98 -2.93 4.59
CA SER A 29 -4.13 -4.32 4.15
C SER A 29 -2.78 -5.07 4.15
N ALA A 30 -1.70 -4.44 3.69
CA ALA A 30 -0.36 -5.03 3.73
C ALA A 30 0.12 -5.30 5.16
N LYS A 31 -0.14 -4.37 6.08
CA LYS A 31 0.17 -4.52 7.50
C LYS A 31 -0.61 -5.67 8.14
N ALA A 32 -1.88 -5.84 7.79
CA ALA A 32 -2.70 -6.96 8.28
C ALA A 32 -2.13 -8.33 7.86
N ASN A 33 -1.43 -8.39 6.72
CA ASN A 33 -0.78 -9.60 6.21
C ASN A 33 0.69 -9.74 6.67
N GLN A 34 1.16 -8.90 7.61
CA GLN A 34 2.55 -8.93 8.11
C GLN A 34 3.61 -8.70 7.02
N ILE A 35 3.25 -7.98 5.95
CA ILE A 35 4.11 -7.66 4.81
C ILE A 35 4.79 -6.32 5.04
N GLU A 36 6.02 -6.16 4.57
CA GLU A 36 6.67 -4.86 4.47
C GLU A 36 5.90 -3.91 3.54
N PRO A 37 5.21 -2.90 4.08
CA PRO A 37 4.27 -2.10 3.31
C PRO A 37 4.98 -1.26 2.24
N PHE A 38 6.21 -0.84 2.49
CA PHE A 38 6.98 -0.01 1.56
C PHE A 38 7.40 -0.78 0.30
N VAL A 39 7.84 -2.02 0.47
CA VAL A 39 8.26 -2.88 -0.66
C VAL A 39 7.05 -3.24 -1.50
N TYR A 40 5.96 -3.64 -0.85
CA TYR A 40 4.71 -3.99 -1.53
C TYR A 40 4.15 -2.82 -2.35
N VAL A 41 4.04 -1.62 -1.75
CA VAL A 41 3.54 -0.42 -2.46
C VAL A 41 4.44 -0.03 -3.62
N ARG A 42 5.77 -0.10 -3.45
CA ARG A 42 6.71 0.22 -4.53
C ARG A 42 6.50 -0.71 -5.72
N ASP A 43 6.39 -2.00 -5.46
CA ASP A 43 6.19 -3.01 -6.51
C ASP A 43 4.84 -2.81 -7.20
N LEU A 44 3.78 -2.54 -6.44
CA LEU A 44 2.45 -2.16 -6.94
C LEU A 44 2.49 -0.95 -7.88
N LEU A 45 3.22 0.11 -7.50
CA LEU A 45 3.34 1.32 -8.30
C LEU A 45 4.16 1.08 -9.57
N VAL A 46 5.21 0.25 -9.51
CA VAL A 46 6.00 -0.15 -10.67
C VAL A 46 5.17 -1.00 -11.62
N GLN A 47 4.41 -1.96 -11.10
CA GLN A 47 3.49 -2.79 -11.88
C GLN A 47 2.38 -1.95 -12.52
N LEU A 48 1.77 -1.02 -11.79
CA LEU A 48 0.72 -0.13 -12.32
C LEU A 48 1.25 0.86 -13.37
N SER A 49 2.50 1.31 -13.22
CA SER A 49 3.14 2.23 -14.18
C SER A 49 3.65 1.50 -15.42
N SER A 50 4.04 0.24 -15.26
CA SER A 50 4.23 -0.67 -16.40
C SER A 50 2.85 -0.89 -17.02
N CYS A 51 2.71 -0.85 -18.34
CA CYS A 51 1.42 -1.01 -19.04
C CYS A 51 0.74 -2.39 -18.84
N LEU A 52 1.17 -3.17 -17.85
CA LEU A 52 0.52 -4.38 -17.39
C LEU A 52 -0.30 -3.98 -16.16
N LEU A 53 -1.63 -3.96 -16.28
CA LEU A 53 -2.44 -4.20 -15.10
C LEU A 53 -2.34 -5.70 -14.82
N PRO A 54 -1.51 -6.17 -13.87
CA PRO A 54 -1.57 -7.56 -13.47
C PRO A 54 -3.00 -7.86 -13.03
N ALA A 55 -3.46 -9.10 -13.29
CA ALA A 55 -4.75 -9.55 -12.79
C ALA A 55 -4.85 -9.20 -11.30
N ILE A 56 -5.96 -8.61 -10.87
CA ILE A 56 -6.13 -8.08 -9.50
C ILE A 56 -5.81 -9.17 -8.45
N ALA A 57 -6.04 -10.44 -8.79
CA ALA A 57 -5.65 -11.62 -8.01
C ALA A 57 -4.13 -11.74 -7.74
N ALA A 58 -3.28 -11.31 -8.67
CA ALA A 58 -1.82 -11.30 -8.52
C ALA A 58 -1.33 -10.12 -7.65
N LEU A 59 -2.14 -9.07 -7.53
CA LEU A 59 -1.89 -7.94 -6.63
C LEU A 59 -2.34 -8.20 -5.20
N LEU A 60 -3.09 -9.26 -4.94
CA LEU A 60 -3.46 -9.60 -3.58
C LEU A 60 -2.18 -9.84 -2.75
N PRO A 61 -2.14 -9.34 -1.49
CA PRO A 61 -0.98 -9.47 -0.62
C PRO A 61 -0.53 -10.93 -0.44
N ASP A 62 -1.45 -11.88 -0.50
CA ASP A 62 -1.19 -13.33 -0.41
C ASP A 62 -0.39 -13.86 -1.61
N SER A 63 -0.85 -13.59 -2.83
CA SER A 63 -0.17 -13.99 -4.07
C SER A 63 1.20 -13.30 -4.22
N TRP A 64 1.29 -12.03 -3.81
CA TRP A 64 2.53 -11.27 -3.89
C TRP A 64 3.59 -11.77 -2.88
N LEU A 65 3.15 -12.24 -1.71
CA LEU A 65 4.03 -12.87 -0.71
C LEU A 65 4.72 -14.13 -1.22
N VAL A 66 4.02 -14.93 -2.03
CA VAL A 66 4.60 -16.13 -2.68
C VAL A 66 5.78 -15.74 -3.58
N ALA A 67 5.69 -14.61 -4.27
CA ALA A 67 6.77 -14.10 -5.11
C ALA A 67 7.91 -13.45 -4.29
N HIS A 68 7.61 -12.89 -3.12
CA HIS A 68 8.56 -12.15 -2.28
C HIS A 68 8.58 -12.63 -0.82
N PRO A 69 9.03 -13.88 -0.53
CA PRO A 69 9.03 -14.42 0.83
C PRO A 69 9.93 -13.62 1.80
N ALA A 70 10.94 -12.90 1.28
CA ALA A 70 11.84 -12.06 2.05
C ALA A 70 11.18 -10.78 2.62
N SER A 71 9.97 -10.46 2.19
CA SER A 71 9.23 -9.26 2.62
C SER A 71 8.33 -9.49 3.83
N LEU A 72 8.26 -10.72 4.34
CA LEU A 72 7.59 -11.03 5.60
C LEU A 72 8.31 -10.36 6.75
N ARG A 73 7.61 -9.48 7.48
CA ARG A 73 8.08 -9.00 8.78
C ARG A 73 7.22 -9.57 9.88
N CYS A 74 7.85 -10.32 10.79
CA CYS A 74 7.30 -10.53 12.11
C CYS A 74 7.35 -9.20 12.87
N TRP A 75 6.23 -8.47 12.88
CA TRP A 75 6.02 -7.37 13.83
C TRP A 75 5.92 -8.01 15.22
N SER A 76 7.06 -8.12 15.91
CA SER A 76 7.10 -8.61 17.29
C SER A 76 6.12 -7.80 18.14
N ARG A 77 5.33 -8.53 18.95
CA ARG A 77 4.28 -8.04 19.84
C ARG A 77 4.76 -6.94 20.78
#